data_AF-A0A533HVC3-F1
#
_entry.id   AF-A0A533HVC3-F1
#
_cell.length_a   1.000
_cell.length_b   1.000
_cell.length_c   1.000
_cell.angle_alpha   90.00
_cell.angle_beta   90.00
_cell.angle_gamma   90.00
#
_symmetry.space_group_name_H-M   'P 1'
#
loop_
_entity.id
_entity.type
_entity.pdbx_description
1 polymer ?
#
loop_
_entity_poly.entity_id
_entity_poly.type
_entity_poly.pdbx_seq_one_letter_code
_entity_poly.pdbx_strand_id
1 'polypeptide(L)'
;MAKDNSKFMGLRILPVFAIELHIRDLEVLKRIKEFFSVGSVTVRTRNGKPTGIYSVQSLKDLTEVIIPHFKEYPLLTQKQADFILFYSLV
;
A
#
# COMPACT_ATOMS: atom_id res chain seq x y z
N MET A 1 20.78 4.03 -21.68
CA MET A 1 19.51 4.23 -20.93
C MET A 1 18.90 2.85 -20.73
N ALA A 2 18.84 2.35 -19.50
CA ALA A 2 18.31 1.01 -19.22
C ALA A 2 16.79 0.99 -19.54
N LYS A 3 16.37 0.05 -20.39
CA LYS A 3 14.95 -0.20 -20.66
C LYS A 3 14.33 -0.80 -19.41
N ASP A 4 13.52 -0.02 -18.72
CA ASP A 4 12.66 -0.50 -17.66
C ASP A 4 11.50 -1.27 -18.30
N ASN A 5 11.52 -2.60 -18.18
CA ASN A 5 10.54 -3.51 -18.77
C ASN A 5 9.14 -3.41 -18.11
N SER A 6 8.96 -2.56 -17.11
CA SER A 6 7.66 -2.33 -16.44
C SER A 6 6.71 -1.37 -17.18
N LYS A 7 7.10 -0.85 -18.35
CA LYS A 7 6.30 0.15 -19.09
C LYS A 7 5.47 -0.48 -20.21
N PHE A 8 4.14 -0.44 -20.05
CA PHE A 8 3.21 -0.74 -21.15
C PHE A 8 2.92 0.55 -21.93
N MET A 9 3.27 0.61 -23.21
CA MET A 9 3.06 1.80 -24.06
C MET A 9 3.63 3.12 -23.48
N GLY A 10 4.70 3.05 -22.68
CA GLY A 10 5.30 4.22 -22.00
C GLY A 10 4.64 4.61 -20.68
N LEU A 11 3.53 3.96 -20.30
CA LEU A 11 2.87 4.11 -19.01
C LEU A 11 3.48 3.14 -17.99
N ARG A 12 3.69 3.63 -16.76
CA ARG A 12 4.10 2.80 -15.63
C ARG A 12 2.89 2.55 -14.74
N ILE A 13 2.51 1.28 -14.61
CA ILE A 13 1.44 0.87 -13.69
C ILE A 13 2.10 0.50 -12.36
N LEU A 14 1.64 1.11 -11.27
CA LEU A 14 2.16 0.89 -9.92
C LEU A 14 1.00 0.59 -8.97
N PRO A 15 0.80 -0.69 -8.59
CA PRO A 15 -0.13 -1.01 -7.52
C PRO A 15 0.44 -0.53 -6.19
N VAL A 16 -0.43 0.05 -5.36
CA VAL A 16 -0.05 0.57 -4.04
C VAL A 16 -1.10 0.15 -3.02
N PHE A 17 -0.65 -0.51 -1.96
CA PHE A 17 -1.43 -0.64 -0.73
C PHE A 17 -1.06 0.52 0.19
N ALA A 18 -2.06 1.22 0.74
CA ALA A 18 -1.82 2.34 1.64
C ALA A 18 -2.89 2.50 2.72
N ILE A 19 -2.42 2.94 3.89
CA ILE A 19 -3.25 3.38 5.02
C ILE A 19 -2.85 4.82 5.34
N GLU A 20 -3.79 5.74 5.19
CA GLU A 20 -3.62 7.17 5.52
C GLU A 20 -4.42 7.51 6.78
N LEU A 21 -3.74 8.08 7.77
CA LEU A 21 -4.33 8.51 9.04
C LEU A 21 -3.92 9.95 9.37
N HIS A 22 -4.62 10.56 10.32
CA HIS A 22 -4.22 11.87 10.84
C HIS A 22 -2.83 11.79 11.50
N ILE A 23 -2.07 12.90 11.50
CA ILE A 23 -0.68 12.89 12.02
C ILE A 23 -0.56 12.46 13.49
N ARG A 24 -1.63 12.62 14.27
CA ARG A 24 -1.69 12.21 15.69
C ARG A 24 -1.54 10.69 15.85
N ASP A 25 -1.91 9.93 14.82
CA ASP A 25 -1.89 8.47 14.82
C ASP A 25 -0.67 7.91 14.06
N LEU A 26 0.36 8.75 13.84
CA LEU A 26 1.58 8.33 13.13
C LEU A 26 2.23 7.09 13.78
N GLU A 27 2.13 6.97 15.09
CA GLU A 27 2.69 5.83 15.82
C GLU A 27 1.96 4.52 15.49
N VAL A 28 0.65 4.57 15.21
CA VAL A 28 -0.11 3.41 14.74
C VAL A 28 0.44 2.93 13.41
N LEU A 29 0.73 3.86 12.49
CA LEU A 29 1.29 3.53 11.17
C LEU A 29 2.69 2.90 11.29
N LYS A 30 3.53 3.37 12.23
CA LYS A 30 4.84 2.75 12.48
C LYS A 30 4.69 1.32 13.00
N ARG A 31 3.78 1.09 13.95
CA ARG A 31 3.49 -0.26 14.46
C ARG A 31 2.96 -1.19 13.38
N ILE A 32 2.12 -0.69 12.46
CA ILE A 32 1.67 -1.45 11.30
C ILE A 32 2.86 -1.82 10.39
N LYS A 33 3.76 -0.85 10.14
CA LYS A 33 4.98 -1.09 9.36
C LYS A 33 5.90 -2.11 10.03
N GLU A 34 6.02 -2.09 11.36
CA GLU A 34 6.75 -3.11 12.13
C GLU A 34 6.08 -4.48 12.03
N PHE A 35 4.76 -4.54 12.18
CA PHE A 35 3.98 -5.78 12.07
C PHE A 35 4.17 -6.46 10.71
N PHE A 36 4.02 -5.72 9.61
CA PHE A 36 4.22 -6.28 8.27
C PHE A 36 5.69 -6.42 7.89
N SER A 37 6.60 -5.72 8.57
CA SER A 37 8.05 -5.66 8.28
C SER A 37 8.41 -5.20 6.86
N VAL A 38 7.45 -4.70 6.09
CA VAL A 38 7.60 -4.18 4.72
C VAL A 38 6.97 -2.80 4.56
N GLY A 39 7.31 -2.12 3.47
CA GLY A 39 6.79 -0.80 3.15
C GLY A 39 7.45 0.36 3.89
N SER A 40 6.83 1.53 3.80
CA SER A 40 7.36 2.79 4.31
C SER A 40 6.27 3.64 4.94
N VAL A 41 6.66 4.47 5.91
CA VAL A 41 5.79 5.48 6.51
C VAL A 41 6.29 6.86 6.08
N THR A 42 5.40 7.66 5.51
CA THR A 42 5.69 9.04 5.07
C THR A 42 4.70 9.99 5.70
N VAL A 43 5.07 11.27 5.78
CA VAL A 43 4.18 12.34 6.25
C VAL A 43 3.88 13.26 5.08
N ARG A 44 2.61 13.58 4.87
CA ARG A 44 2.14 14.51 3.85
C ARG A 44 1.29 15.59 4.48
N THR A 45 1.42 16.83 4.03
CA THR A 45 0.54 17.93 4.42
C THR A 45 -0.29 18.35 3.23
N ARG A 46 -1.62 18.28 3.34
CA ARG A 46 -2.55 18.77 2.31
C ARG A 46 -3.48 19.80 2.91
N ASN A 47 -3.52 21.00 2.33
CA ASN A 47 -4.36 22.11 2.79
C ASN A 47 -4.17 22.42 4.29
N GLY A 48 -2.93 22.41 4.76
CA GLY A 48 -2.58 22.64 6.17
C GLY A 48 -2.93 21.49 7.14
N LYS A 49 -3.46 20.36 6.65
CA LYS A 49 -3.78 19.17 7.45
C LYS A 49 -2.72 18.09 7.23
N PRO A 50 -1.84 17.83 8.22
CA PRO A 50 -0.85 16.77 8.11
C PRO A 50 -1.47 15.40 8.34
N THR A 51 -1.10 14.45 7.49
CA THR A 51 -1.46 13.04 7.57
C THR A 51 -0.20 12.17 7.52
N GLY A 52 -0.23 11.04 8.20
CA GLY A 52 0.74 9.98 8.03
C GLY A 52 0.21 8.96 7.02
N ILE A 53 1.09 8.37 6.22
CA ILE A 53 0.75 7.36 5.22
C ILE A 53 1.71 6.19 5.36
N TYR A 54 1.19 5.02 5.75
CA TYR A 54 1.88 3.74 5.54
C TYR A 54 1.59 3.26 4.12
N SER A 55 2.62 2.88 3.34
CA SER A 55 2.43 2.36 1.99
C SER A 55 3.42 1.26 1.60
N VAL A 56 2.94 0.33 0.78
CA VAL A 56 3.72 -0.76 0.16
C VAL A 56 3.52 -0.68 -1.35
N GLN A 57 4.63 -0.55 -2.09
CA GLN A 57 4.64 -0.42 -3.56
C GLN A 57 5.50 -1.50 -4.24
N SER A 58 6.34 -2.20 -3.48
CA SER A 58 7.13 -3.33 -3.98
C SER A 58 6.17 -4.44 -4.39
N LEU A 59 6.21 -4.84 -5.66
CA LEU A 59 5.39 -5.96 -6.15
C LEU A 59 5.65 -7.23 -5.32
N LYS A 60 6.91 -7.48 -4.99
CA LYS A 60 7.31 -8.61 -4.14
C LYS A 60 6.63 -8.54 -2.77
N ASP A 61 6.70 -7.39 -2.11
CA ASP A 61 6.13 -7.25 -0.76
C ASP A 61 4.59 -7.31 -0.79
N LEU A 62 3.97 -6.82 -1.86
CA LEU A 62 2.53 -6.93 -2.08
C LEU A 62 2.11 -8.40 -2.25
N THR A 63 2.80 -9.17 -3.09
CA THR A 63 2.46 -10.57 -3.39
C THR A 63 2.80 -11.52 -2.26
N GLU A 64 3.91 -11.29 -1.56
CA GLU A 64 4.42 -12.21 -0.52
C GLU A 64 3.91 -11.88 0.89
N VAL A 65 3.50 -10.63 1.16
CA VAL A 65 3.12 -10.21 2.52
C VAL A 65 1.69 -9.67 2.60
N ILE A 66 1.36 -8.65 1.81
CA ILE A 66 0.09 -7.92 1.95
C ILE A 66 -1.10 -8.76 1.46
N ILE A 67 -0.99 -9.33 0.26
CA ILE A 67 -2.06 -10.14 -0.33
C ILE A 67 -2.36 -11.38 0.53
N PRO A 68 -1.36 -12.18 0.95
CA PRO A 68 -1.61 -13.33 1.81
C PRO A 68 -2.32 -12.97 3.11
N HIS A 69 -1.90 -11.88 3.78
CA HIS A 69 -2.56 -11.42 5.01
C HIS A 69 -4.05 -11.15 4.81
N PHE A 70 -4.43 -10.39 3.77
CA PHE A 70 -5.84 -10.07 3.53
C PHE A 70 -6.63 -11.19 2.85
N LYS A 71 -5.98 -12.28 2.43
CA LYS A 71 -6.66 -13.54 2.07
C LYS A 71 -7.00 -14.36 3.31
N GLU A 72 -6.12 -14.39 4.31
CA GLU A 72 -6.33 -15.08 5.58
C GLU A 72 -7.26 -14.28 6.52
N TYR A 73 -7.14 -12.96 6.51
CA TYR A 73 -7.93 -12.01 7.30
C TYR A 73 -8.69 -11.05 6.35
N PRO A 74 -9.82 -11.49 5.75
CA PRO A 74 -10.53 -10.72 4.75
C PRO A 74 -11.08 -9.40 5.29
N LEU A 75 -11.10 -8.39 4.43
CA LEU A 75 -11.81 -7.15 4.70
C LEU A 75 -13.32 -7.45 4.78
N LEU A 76 -13.98 -6.97 5.83
CA LEU A 76 -15.40 -7.27 6.11
C LEU A 76 -16.38 -6.31 5.43
N THR A 77 -15.87 -5.27 4.76
CA THR A 77 -16.69 -4.21 4.17
C THR A 77 -16.70 -4.31 2.64
N GLN A 78 -17.42 -3.43 1.96
CA GLN A 78 -17.44 -3.36 0.49
C GLN A 78 -16.04 -3.23 -0.13
N LYS A 79 -15.04 -2.77 0.64
CA LYS A 79 -13.63 -2.72 0.22
C LYS A 79 -13.03 -4.09 -0.09
N GLN A 80 -13.67 -5.20 0.33
CA GLN A 80 -13.25 -6.54 -0.07
C GLN A 80 -13.30 -6.73 -1.58
N ALA A 81 -14.32 -6.20 -2.26
CA ALA A 81 -14.42 -6.28 -3.72
C ALA A 81 -13.27 -5.53 -4.39
N ASP A 82 -12.93 -4.32 -3.89
CA ASP A 82 -11.77 -3.56 -4.36
C ASP A 82 -10.47 -4.34 -4.15
N PHE A 83 -10.33 -5.02 -3.01
CA PHE A 83 -9.15 -5.84 -2.71
C PHE A 83 -9.04 -7.07 -3.64
N ILE A 84 -10.15 -7.73 -3.96
CA ILE A 84 -10.16 -8.85 -4.92
C ILE A 84 -9.73 -8.36 -6.31
N LEU A 85 -10.23 -7.19 -6.73
CA LEU A 85 -9.81 -6.59 -7.99
C LEU A 85 -8.32 -6.20 -7.96
N PHE A 86 -7.85 -5.58 -6.88
CA PHE A 86 -6.44 -5.27 -6.67
C PHE A 86 -5.56 -6.52 -6.77
N TYR A 87 -5.92 -7.59 -6.06
CA TYR A 87 -5.23 -8.88 -6.10
C TYR A 87 -5.17 -9.47 -7.52
N SER A 88 -6.23 -9.32 -8.33
CA SER A 88 -6.24 -9.87 -9.69
C SER A 88 -5.24 -9.19 -10.66
N LEU A 89 -4.73 -8.01 -10.31
CA LEU A 89 -3.85 -7.19 -11.13
C LEU A 89 -2.39 -7.21 -10.67
N VAL A 90 -2.11 -7.74 -9.48
CA VAL A 90 -0.80 -7.76 -8.82
C VAL A 90 -0.18 -9.15 -8.91
#